data_AF-A0A9E0QSH2-F1
#
_entry.id   AF-A0A9E0QSH2-F1
#
_cell.length_a   1.000
_cell.length_b   1.000
_cell.length_c   1.000
_cell.angle_alpha   90.00
_cell.angle_beta   90.00
_cell.angle_gamma   90.00
#
_symmetry.space_group_name_H-M   'P 1'
#
loop_
_entity.id
_entity.type
_entity.pdbx_description
1 polymer ?
#
loop_
_entity_poly.entity_id
_entity_poly.type
_entity_poly.pdbx_seq_one_letter_code
_entity_poly.pdbx_strand_id
1 'polypeptide(L)'
;MTIFTPLTAATNAERLEVSHDTAYSIAFAAVLPCLADFIEAERDQADICHSYDPAYSAWHRDAQRARGRLDSALRHVHSLRVERPEDRPLRRMVVLADAMLKTDVPDRPRYLHRQMRLVFFRQFQVQGFGPTAHSRNALLIQARHLIDAMMRLPLFDYSPDCTIAPDATAPADDLSPAFF
;
A
#
# COMPACT_ATOMS: atom_id res chain seq x y z
N MET A 1 -57.32 -19.59 12.38
CA MET A 1 -56.25 -20.50 12.85
C MET A 1 -54.95 -20.05 12.21
N THR A 2 -54.12 -19.33 12.96
CA THR A 2 -52.83 -18.79 12.50
C THR A 2 -51.72 -19.70 13.00
N ILE A 3 -51.03 -20.37 12.08
CA ILE A 3 -49.91 -21.24 12.41
C ILE A 3 -48.68 -20.33 12.61
N PHE A 4 -48.29 -20.13 13.86
CA PHE A 4 -47.03 -19.47 14.20
C PHE A 4 -45.93 -20.53 14.11
N THR A 5 -45.12 -20.47 13.06
CA THR A 5 -43.90 -21.29 12.96
C THR A 5 -42.79 -20.55 13.69
N PRO A 6 -42.33 -20.99 14.88
CA PRO A 6 -41.17 -20.38 15.48
C PRO A 6 -39.96 -20.68 14.60
N LEU A 7 -39.25 -19.64 14.16
CA LEU A 7 -37.89 -19.75 13.65
C LEU A 7 -37.02 -20.29 14.79
N THR A 8 -36.90 -21.61 14.88
CA THR A 8 -35.92 -22.24 15.76
C THR A 8 -34.56 -21.87 15.18
N ALA A 9 -33.87 -20.93 15.82
CA ALA A 9 -32.47 -20.67 15.57
C ALA A 9 -31.74 -21.99 15.82
N ALA A 10 -31.35 -22.67 14.73
CA ALA A 10 -30.49 -23.83 14.82
C ALA A 10 -29.21 -23.37 15.53
N THR A 11 -29.05 -23.77 16.79
CA THR A 11 -27.82 -23.67 17.57
C THR A 11 -26.78 -24.60 16.96
N ASN A 12 -26.30 -24.28 15.75
CA ASN A 12 -25.08 -24.85 15.18
C ASN A 12 -23.87 -24.08 15.71
N ALA A 13 -23.83 -23.81 17.02
CA ALA A 13 -22.70 -23.19 17.70
C ALA A 13 -21.52 -24.16 17.88
N GLU A 14 -21.70 -25.45 17.57
CA GLU A 14 -20.74 -26.50 17.96
C GLU A 14 -19.63 -26.81 16.95
N ARG A 15 -19.51 -26.08 15.83
CA ARG A 15 -18.29 -26.13 15.01
C ARG A 15 -18.07 -24.87 14.17
N LEU A 16 -18.13 -23.69 14.79
CA LEU A 16 -17.44 -22.55 14.21
C LEU A 16 -15.95 -22.82 14.32
N GLU A 17 -15.37 -23.41 13.27
CA GLU A 17 -13.92 -23.43 13.12
C GLU A 17 -13.42 -22.00 13.29
N VAL A 18 -12.42 -21.81 14.14
CA VAL A 18 -11.83 -20.49 14.38
C VAL A 18 -10.82 -20.20 13.27
N SER A 19 -10.73 -18.95 12.81
CA SER A 19 -9.65 -18.55 11.91
C SER A 19 -8.30 -18.87 12.56
N HIS A 20 -7.46 -19.61 11.85
CA HIS A 20 -6.11 -19.90 12.34
C HIS A 20 -5.17 -18.80 11.89
N ASP A 21 -4.86 -17.85 12.76
CA ASP A 21 -3.89 -16.81 12.44
C ASP A 21 -2.48 -17.37 12.44
N THR A 22 -1.66 -16.90 11.49
CA THR A 22 -0.23 -17.22 11.39
C THR A 22 0.58 -15.98 11.71
N ALA A 23 1.86 -16.14 12.05
CA ALA A 23 2.77 -15.01 12.17
C ALA A 23 2.75 -14.13 10.90
N TYR A 24 2.60 -14.75 9.73
CA TYR A 24 2.52 -14.05 8.45
C TYR A 24 1.24 -13.22 8.31
N SER A 25 0.06 -13.77 8.64
CA SER A 25 -1.20 -13.04 8.53
C SER A 25 -1.29 -11.88 9.53
N ILE A 26 -0.75 -12.07 10.73
CA ILE A 26 -0.66 -11.02 11.76
C ILE A 26 0.25 -9.88 11.30
N ALA A 27 1.45 -10.21 10.81
CA ALA A 27 2.38 -9.21 10.32
C ALA A 27 1.86 -8.49 9.06
N PHE A 28 1.17 -9.20 8.16
CA PHE A 28 0.48 -8.58 7.02
C PHE A 28 -0.60 -7.59 7.48
N ALA A 29 -1.42 -7.96 8.46
CA ALA A 29 -2.45 -7.07 9.00
C ALA A 29 -1.83 -5.79 9.59
N ALA A 30 -0.63 -5.87 10.17
CA ALA A 30 0.12 -4.71 10.67
C ALA A 30 0.68 -3.81 9.56
N VAL A 31 0.86 -4.29 8.32
CA VAL A 31 1.26 -3.45 7.17
C VAL A 31 0.13 -2.51 6.76
N LEU A 32 -1.14 -2.94 6.89
CA LEU A 32 -2.30 -2.17 6.44
C LEU A 32 -2.40 -0.76 7.08
N PRO A 33 -2.31 -0.59 8.42
CA PRO A 33 -2.29 0.74 9.00
C PRO A 33 -1.04 1.54 8.62
N CYS A 34 0.15 0.91 8.51
CA CYS A 34 1.33 1.63 8.03
C CYS A 34 1.18 2.15 6.60
N LEU A 35 0.50 1.39 5.73
CA LEU A 35 0.19 1.82 4.38
C LEU A 35 -0.84 2.95 4.37
N ALA A 36 -1.85 2.89 5.24
CA ALA A 36 -2.82 3.97 5.41
C ALA A 36 -2.16 5.27 5.91
N ASP A 37 -1.34 5.20 6.96
CA ASP A 37 -0.57 6.33 7.49
C ASP A 37 0.33 6.96 6.43
N PHE A 38 0.98 6.13 5.60
CA PHE A 38 1.79 6.61 4.47
C PHE A 38 0.93 7.37 3.45
N ILE A 39 -0.22 6.82 3.07
CA ILE A 39 -1.14 7.47 2.12
C ILE A 39 -1.63 8.81 2.67
N GLU A 40 -1.99 8.88 3.95
CA GLU A 40 -2.44 10.12 4.59
C GLU A 40 -1.33 11.17 4.61
N ALA A 41 -0.13 10.80 5.08
CA ALA A 41 1.00 11.73 5.16
C ALA A 41 1.45 12.25 3.79
N GLU A 42 1.41 11.44 2.74
CA GLU A 42 1.74 11.87 1.37
C GLU A 42 0.63 12.75 0.76
N ARG A 43 -0.64 12.53 1.11
CA ARG A 43 -1.74 13.39 0.67
C ARG A 43 -1.64 14.80 1.24
N ASP A 44 -1.26 14.92 2.50
CA ASP A 44 -1.12 16.22 3.16
C ASP A 44 -0.03 17.10 2.51
N GLN A 45 0.88 16.50 1.74
CA GLN A 45 1.92 17.21 1.00
C GLN A 45 1.54 17.62 -0.42
N ALA A 46 0.45 17.07 -0.98
CA ALA A 46 0.12 17.18 -2.39
C ALA A 46 -0.01 18.62 -2.90
N ASP A 47 -0.53 19.53 -2.08
CA ASP A 47 -0.88 20.90 -2.50
C ASP A 47 0.17 21.96 -2.07
N ILE A 48 1.29 21.54 -1.46
CA ILE A 48 2.17 22.45 -0.68
C ILE A 48 3.64 22.36 -1.11
N CYS A 49 3.91 21.87 -2.32
CA CYS A 49 5.28 21.71 -2.83
C CYS A 49 6.06 23.03 -2.75
N HIS A 50 7.17 23.03 -1.99
CA HIS A 50 8.06 24.18 -1.82
C HIS A 50 7.42 25.43 -1.21
N SER A 51 6.35 25.28 -0.43
CA SER A 51 5.81 26.39 0.34
C SER A 51 6.83 26.91 1.36
N TYR A 52 6.86 28.24 1.56
CA TYR A 52 7.60 28.89 2.65
C TYR A 52 6.92 28.71 4.02
N ASP A 53 5.83 27.94 4.09
CA ASP A 53 5.16 27.60 5.34
C ASP A 53 6.11 26.82 6.28
N PRO A 54 6.41 27.34 7.48
CA PRO A 54 7.20 26.63 8.48
C PRO A 54 6.67 25.23 8.82
N ALA A 55 5.35 25.01 8.69
CA ALA A 55 4.69 23.71 8.92
C ALA A 55 5.07 22.66 7.86
N TYR A 56 5.49 23.07 6.66
CA TYR A 56 5.94 22.14 5.61
C TYR A 56 7.04 21.20 6.09
N SER A 57 7.99 21.74 6.87
CA SER A 57 9.08 20.95 7.44
C SER A 57 8.59 19.84 8.36
N ALA A 58 7.46 20.05 9.06
CA ALA A 58 6.86 19.04 9.93
C ALA A 58 6.14 17.97 9.11
N TRP A 59 5.28 18.37 8.17
CA TRP A 59 4.58 17.44 7.27
C TRP A 59 5.56 16.57 6.48
N HIS A 60 6.65 17.15 5.98
CA HIS A 60 7.69 16.40 5.29
C HIS A 60 8.39 15.38 6.19
N ARG A 61 8.68 15.73 7.45
CA ARG A 61 9.24 14.75 8.40
C ARG A 61 8.24 13.63 8.71
N ASP A 62 6.95 13.93 8.78
CA ASP A 62 5.92 12.94 9.08
C ASP A 62 5.70 11.97 7.92
N ALA A 63 5.71 12.45 6.67
CA ALA A 63 5.71 11.60 5.47
C ALA A 63 6.94 10.66 5.43
N GLN A 64 8.14 11.19 5.68
CA GLN A 64 9.36 10.38 5.77
C GLN A 64 9.28 9.32 6.88
N ARG A 65 8.72 9.66 8.04
CA ARG A 65 8.51 8.71 9.15
C ARG A 65 7.49 7.65 8.79
N ALA A 66 6.37 8.02 8.17
CA ALA A 66 5.35 7.08 7.71
C ALA A 66 5.95 6.11 6.68
N ARG A 67 6.73 6.62 5.72
CA ARG A 67 7.48 5.80 4.77
C ARG A 67 8.44 4.83 5.45
N GLY A 68 9.25 5.30 6.39
CA GLY A 68 10.17 4.46 7.15
C GLY A 68 9.46 3.35 7.95
N ARG A 69 8.29 3.65 8.54
CA ARG A 69 7.44 2.66 9.23
C ARG A 69 6.92 1.60 8.26
N LEU A 70 6.39 2.02 7.11
CA LEU A 70 5.91 1.12 6.06
C LEU A 70 7.04 0.20 5.55
N ASP A 71 8.21 0.76 5.22
CA ASP A 71 9.37 -0.01 4.77
C ASP A 71 9.88 -0.99 5.84
N SER A 72 9.78 -0.63 7.13
CA SER A 72 10.08 -1.54 8.23
C SER A 72 9.08 -2.70 8.32
N ALA A 73 7.78 -2.39 8.23
CA ALA A 73 6.72 -3.40 8.26
C ALA A 73 6.82 -4.37 7.09
N LEU A 74 7.05 -3.87 5.86
CA LEU A 74 7.26 -4.70 4.67
C LEU A 74 8.50 -5.60 4.82
N ARG A 75 9.62 -5.06 5.31
CA ARG A 75 10.83 -5.87 5.61
C ARG A 75 10.57 -6.95 6.64
N HIS A 76 9.82 -6.64 7.70
CA HIS A 76 9.44 -7.62 8.70
C HIS A 76 8.60 -8.75 8.09
N VAL A 77 7.58 -8.43 7.29
CA VAL A 77 6.77 -9.46 6.62
C VAL A 77 7.60 -10.30 5.64
N HIS A 78 8.56 -9.68 4.94
CA HIS A 78 9.46 -10.40 4.04
C HIS A 78 10.42 -11.37 4.74
N SER A 79 10.77 -11.13 6.01
CA SER A 79 11.63 -12.04 6.78
C SER A 79 10.89 -13.26 7.32
N LEU A 80 9.56 -13.22 7.37
CA LEU A 80 8.71 -14.33 7.82
C LEU A 80 8.55 -15.40 6.74
N ARG A 81 8.43 -16.65 7.19
CA ARG A 81 8.13 -17.80 6.32
C ARG A 81 6.62 -17.94 6.14
N VAL A 82 6.21 -18.32 4.93
CA VAL A 82 4.82 -18.68 4.64
C VAL A 82 4.59 -20.12 5.10
N GLU A 83 3.87 -20.28 6.20
CA GLU A 83 3.57 -21.58 6.80
C GLU A 83 2.38 -22.27 6.12
N ARG A 84 1.42 -21.46 5.64
CA ARG A 84 0.14 -21.94 5.11
C ARG A 84 -0.06 -21.54 3.65
N PRO A 85 -0.65 -22.40 2.80
CA PRO A 85 -0.94 -22.05 1.41
C PRO A 85 -1.91 -20.86 1.30
N GLU A 86 -2.80 -20.68 2.28
CA GLU A 86 -3.74 -19.56 2.37
C GLU A 86 -3.03 -18.20 2.51
N ASP A 87 -1.79 -18.16 3.00
CA ASP A 87 -1.03 -16.91 3.13
C ASP A 87 -0.23 -16.57 1.85
N ARG A 88 -0.20 -17.45 0.84
CA ARG A 88 0.49 -17.18 -0.43
C ARG A 88 -0.05 -15.93 -1.16
N PRO A 89 -1.37 -15.70 -1.24
CA PRO A 89 -1.91 -14.46 -1.79
C PRO A 89 -1.48 -13.22 -1.01
N LEU A 90 -1.40 -13.28 0.33
CA LEU A 90 -0.91 -12.17 1.15
C LEU A 90 0.53 -11.82 0.75
N ARG A 91 1.39 -12.84 0.63
CA ARG A 91 2.78 -12.65 0.17
C ARG A 91 2.87 -11.98 -1.20
N ARG A 92 2.02 -12.38 -2.15
CA ARG A 92 1.99 -11.74 -3.48
C ARG A 92 1.63 -10.26 -3.36
N MET A 93 0.70 -9.92 -2.49
CA MET A 93 0.30 -8.53 -2.26
C MET A 93 1.42 -7.69 -1.65
N VAL A 94 2.17 -8.24 -0.69
CA VAL A 94 3.34 -7.56 -0.10
C VAL A 94 4.41 -7.33 -1.17
N VAL A 95 4.76 -8.36 -1.95
CA VAL A 95 5.75 -8.25 -3.03
C VAL A 95 5.32 -7.21 -4.06
N LEU A 96 4.04 -7.18 -4.41
CA LEU A 96 3.49 -6.17 -5.32
C LEU A 96 3.66 -4.76 -4.75
N ALA A 97 3.21 -4.53 -3.51
CA ALA A 97 3.33 -3.22 -2.86
C ALA A 97 4.79 -2.77 -2.77
N ASP A 98 5.70 -3.65 -2.32
CA ASP A 98 7.13 -3.35 -2.23
C ASP A 98 7.74 -3.00 -3.60
N ALA A 99 7.37 -3.74 -4.64
CA ALA A 99 7.82 -3.48 -6.01
C ALA A 99 7.28 -2.15 -6.59
N MET A 100 6.06 -1.75 -6.21
CA MET A 100 5.48 -0.47 -6.59
C MET A 100 6.16 0.69 -5.87
N LEU A 101 6.59 0.51 -4.62
CA LEU A 101 7.19 1.55 -3.81
C LEU A 101 8.69 1.77 -4.08
N LYS A 102 9.41 0.76 -4.58
CA LYS A 102 10.88 0.78 -4.75
C LYS A 102 11.36 0.83 -6.21
N THR A 103 10.44 0.92 -7.16
CA THR A 103 10.83 0.99 -8.57
C THR A 103 11.20 2.41 -8.96
N ASP A 104 12.35 2.55 -9.63
CA ASP A 104 12.76 3.83 -10.25
C ASP A 104 12.16 4.01 -11.66
N VAL A 105 11.50 2.99 -12.20
CA VAL A 105 10.81 3.06 -13.50
C VAL A 105 9.45 3.76 -13.34
N PRO A 106 9.22 4.94 -13.94
CA PRO A 106 8.04 5.77 -13.65
C PRO A 106 6.68 5.10 -13.89
N ASP A 107 6.54 4.34 -14.98
CA ASP A 107 5.27 3.70 -15.34
C ASP A 107 5.04 2.35 -14.67
N ARG A 108 6.07 1.79 -14.02
CA ARG A 108 6.01 0.43 -13.48
C ARG A 108 4.95 0.27 -12.37
N PRO A 109 4.77 1.20 -11.41
CA PRO A 109 3.70 1.08 -10.42
C PRO A 109 2.31 1.01 -11.05
N ARG A 110 2.03 1.86 -12.05
CA ARG A 110 0.75 1.87 -12.78
C ARG A 110 0.52 0.57 -13.56
N TYR A 111 1.57 0.06 -14.22
CA TYR A 111 1.51 -1.23 -14.90
C TYR A 111 1.19 -2.38 -13.92
N LEU A 112 1.92 -2.46 -12.81
CA LEU A 112 1.73 -3.48 -11.77
C LEU A 112 0.33 -3.41 -11.15
N HIS A 113 -0.17 -2.20 -10.88
CA HIS A 113 -1.53 -1.96 -10.39
C HIS A 113 -2.59 -2.47 -11.37
N ARG A 114 -2.47 -2.14 -12.66
CA ARG A 114 -3.38 -2.62 -13.70
C ARG A 114 -3.36 -4.14 -13.80
N GLN A 115 -2.18 -4.75 -13.77
CA GLN A 115 -2.04 -6.21 -13.78
C GLN A 115 -2.73 -6.85 -12.57
N MET A 116 -2.48 -6.34 -11.36
CA MET A 116 -3.12 -6.83 -10.14
C MET A 116 -4.65 -6.78 -10.24
N ARG A 117 -5.22 -5.68 -10.75
CA ARG A 117 -6.68 -5.55 -10.92
C ARG A 117 -7.25 -6.59 -11.87
N LEU A 118 -6.55 -6.90 -12.96
CA LEU A 118 -7.00 -7.89 -13.95
C LEU A 118 -7.00 -9.32 -13.40
N VAL A 119 -6.00 -9.66 -12.58
CA VAL A 119 -5.81 -11.05 -12.10
C VAL A 119 -6.20 -11.26 -10.64
N PHE A 120 -6.81 -10.26 -9.98
CA PHE A 120 -7.06 -10.26 -8.54
C PHE A 120 -7.76 -11.53 -8.04
N PHE A 121 -8.95 -11.83 -8.56
CA PHE A 121 -9.73 -13.00 -8.12
C PHE A 121 -9.06 -14.34 -8.46
N ARG A 122 -8.12 -14.35 -9.42
CA ARG A 122 -7.40 -15.56 -9.83
C ARG A 122 -6.13 -15.80 -9.01
N GLN A 123 -5.38 -14.74 -8.69
CA GLN A 123 -4.03 -14.85 -8.10
C GLN A 123 -3.93 -14.35 -6.67
N PHE A 124 -4.84 -13.46 -6.26
CA PHE A 124 -4.81 -12.81 -4.96
C PHE A 124 -5.97 -13.24 -4.06
N GLN A 125 -6.85 -14.13 -4.49
CA GLN A 125 -7.92 -14.67 -3.66
C GLN A 125 -7.54 -16.04 -3.08
N VAL A 126 -7.83 -16.25 -1.80
CA VAL A 126 -7.78 -17.57 -1.16
C VAL A 126 -9.04 -18.35 -1.52
N GLN A 127 -8.88 -19.58 -2.00
CA GLN A 127 -9.98 -20.48 -2.34
C GLN A 127 -10.54 -21.18 -1.10
N GLY A 128 -11.82 -21.54 -1.14
CA GLY A 128 -12.52 -22.25 -0.06
C GLY A 128 -13.47 -21.37 0.76
N PHE A 129 -14.30 -22.02 1.58
CA PHE A 129 -15.38 -21.39 2.36
C PHE A 129 -15.11 -21.34 3.87
N GLY A 130 -13.89 -21.71 4.28
CA GLY A 130 -13.51 -21.75 5.70
C GLY A 130 -13.27 -20.36 6.32
N PRO A 131 -13.31 -20.26 7.65
CA PRO A 131 -13.09 -19.02 8.41
C PRO A 131 -11.73 -18.38 8.11
N THR A 132 -10.69 -19.20 8.01
CA THR A 132 -9.33 -18.78 7.62
C THR A 132 -9.32 -18.12 6.24
N ALA A 133 -9.93 -18.77 5.24
CA ALA A 133 -10.01 -18.23 3.88
C ALA A 133 -10.77 -16.90 3.84
N HIS A 134 -11.88 -16.80 4.58
CA HIS A 134 -12.65 -15.56 4.70
C HIS A 134 -11.82 -14.44 5.32
N SER A 135 -11.13 -14.72 6.45
CA SER A 135 -10.25 -13.77 7.13
C SER A 135 -9.13 -13.26 6.21
N ARG A 136 -8.44 -14.15 5.48
CA ARG A 136 -7.39 -13.74 4.52
C ARG A 136 -7.97 -12.89 3.40
N ASN A 137 -9.10 -13.29 2.84
CA ASN A 137 -9.76 -12.55 1.77
C ASN A 137 -10.17 -11.15 2.23
N ALA A 138 -10.61 -10.96 3.47
CA ALA A 138 -10.89 -9.64 4.04
C ALA A 138 -9.63 -8.75 4.06
N LEU A 139 -8.49 -9.28 4.55
CA LEU A 139 -7.21 -8.56 4.53
C LEU A 139 -6.76 -8.19 3.11
N LEU A 140 -6.95 -9.10 2.14
CA LEU A 140 -6.62 -8.86 0.73
C LEU A 140 -7.48 -7.79 0.09
N ILE A 141 -8.78 -7.76 0.40
CA ILE A 141 -9.71 -6.73 -0.06
C ILE A 141 -9.31 -5.37 0.52
N GLN A 142 -9.01 -5.31 1.82
CA GLN A 142 -8.52 -4.07 2.44
C GLN A 142 -7.21 -3.58 1.82
N ALA A 143 -6.23 -4.49 1.63
CA ALA A 143 -4.97 -4.16 0.98
C ALA A 143 -5.17 -3.63 -0.44
N ARG A 144 -6.09 -4.23 -1.21
CA ARG A 144 -6.43 -3.76 -2.56
C ARG A 144 -6.97 -2.33 -2.52
N HIS A 145 -7.88 -2.01 -1.60
CA HIS A 145 -8.41 -0.65 -1.46
C HIS A 145 -7.33 0.36 -1.10
N LEU A 146 -6.40 -0.01 -0.22
CA LEU A 146 -5.26 0.84 0.12
C LEU A 146 -4.31 1.03 -1.07
N ILE A 147 -4.03 -0.01 -1.85
CA ILE A 147 -3.22 0.12 -3.07
C ILE A 147 -3.94 1.00 -4.10
N ASP A 148 -5.25 0.85 -4.28
CA ASP A 148 -6.05 1.72 -5.14
C ASP A 148 -5.97 3.19 -4.67
N ALA A 149 -5.96 3.45 -3.36
CA ALA A 149 -5.80 4.79 -2.80
C ALA A 149 -4.38 5.33 -2.98
N MET A 150 -3.36 4.52 -2.72
CA MET A 150 -1.94 4.85 -2.93
C MET A 150 -1.68 5.26 -4.39
N MET A 151 -2.28 4.56 -5.35
CA MET A 151 -2.13 4.89 -6.78
C MET A 151 -2.82 6.18 -7.22
N ARG A 152 -3.56 6.86 -6.33
CA ARG A 152 -4.11 8.20 -6.58
C ARG A 152 -3.25 9.31 -5.99
N LEU A 153 -2.15 8.98 -5.31
CA LEU A 153 -1.21 9.97 -4.82
C LEU A 153 -0.47 10.63 -6.00
N PRO A 154 -0.21 11.94 -5.95
CA PRO A 154 0.58 12.63 -6.97
C PRO A 154 1.98 12.03 -7.16
N LEU A 155 2.52 11.36 -6.14
CA LEU A 155 3.78 10.61 -6.23
C LEU A 155 3.80 9.59 -7.38
N PHE A 156 2.66 9.00 -7.73
CA PHE A 156 2.52 8.03 -8.82
C PHE A 156 1.98 8.66 -10.11
N ASP A 157 1.78 9.98 -10.11
CA ASP A 157 1.49 10.76 -11.29
C ASP A 157 2.79 11.25 -11.93
N TYR A 158 3.39 10.39 -12.75
CA TYR A 158 4.44 10.85 -13.64
C TYR A 158 3.85 11.83 -14.65
N SER A 159 4.09 13.12 -14.41
CA SER A 159 3.98 14.17 -15.42
C SER A 159 5.40 14.63 -15.77
N PRO A 160 5.86 14.46 -17.03
CA PRO A 160 7.18 14.93 -17.45
C PRO A 160 7.34 16.45 -17.37
N ASP A 161 6.24 17.20 -17.15
CA ASP A 161 6.25 18.67 -17.07
C ASP A 161 6.67 19.21 -15.69
N CYS A 162 6.86 18.35 -14.69
CA CYS A 162 7.39 18.72 -13.38
C CYS A 162 8.92 18.51 -13.31
N THR A 163 9.63 18.75 -14.42
CA THR A 163 11.07 19.01 -14.34
C THR A 163 11.24 20.32 -13.59
N ILE A 164 11.85 20.25 -12.42
CA ILE A 164 12.46 21.41 -11.74
C ILE A 164 13.17 22.21 -12.84
N ALA A 165 12.67 23.41 -13.14
CA ALA A 165 13.41 24.31 -14.02
C ALA A 165 14.82 24.42 -13.41
N PRO A 166 15.89 24.13 -14.17
CA PRO A 166 17.22 24.33 -13.64
C PRO A 166 17.28 25.77 -13.15
N ASP A 167 17.66 25.93 -11.89
CA ASP A 167 17.74 27.21 -11.21
C ASP A 167 18.38 28.24 -12.15
N ALA A 168 17.56 29.16 -12.69
CA ALA A 168 17.99 30.21 -13.59
C ALA A 168 18.73 31.34 -12.83
N THR A 169 19.38 30.96 -11.74
CA THR A 169 20.10 31.85 -10.82
C THR A 169 21.47 31.29 -10.43
N ALA A 170 22.07 30.42 -11.25
CA ALA A 170 23.52 30.37 -11.29
C ALA A 170 24.01 31.59 -12.09
N PRO A 171 24.75 32.55 -11.49
CA PRO A 171 25.31 33.64 -12.25
C PRO A 171 26.20 33.05 -13.35
N ALA A 172 26.00 33.53 -14.58
CA ALA A 172 26.82 33.18 -15.72
C ALA A 172 28.29 33.35 -15.33
N ASP A 173 29.03 32.24 -15.35
CA ASP A 173 30.49 32.29 -15.32
C ASP A 173 30.93 33.26 -16.42
N ASP A 174 31.59 34.32 -15.97
CA ASP A 174 32.21 35.37 -16.77
C ASP A 174 33.37 34.76 -17.56
N LEU A 175 33.03 34.03 -18.63
CA LEU A 175 33.97 33.66 -19.67
C LEU A 175 34.03 34.82 -20.66
N SER A 176 34.79 35.85 -20.29
CA SER A 176 35.29 36.83 -21.26
C SER A 176 36.70 36.42 -21.73
N PRO A 177 36.96 36.34 -23.05
CA PRO A 177 38.25 35.97 -23.59
C PRO A 177 39.14 37.21 -23.72
N ALA A 178 40.29 37.23 -23.06
CA ALA A 178 41.34 38.17 -23.40
C ALA A 178 42.73 37.60 -23.05
N PHE A 179 43.42 37.15 -24.09
CA PHE A 179 44.88 37.11 -24.13
C PHE A 179 45.43 38.54 -24.02
N PHE A 180 46.12 38.86 -22.92
CA PHE A 180 47.49 39.39 -22.85
C PHE A 180 47.86 39.65 -21.37
#